data_AF-A0A7L1PYK9-F1
#
_entry.id   AF-A0A7L1PYK9-F1
#
_cell.length_a   1.000
_cell.length_b   1.000
_cell.length_c   1.000
_cell.angle_alpha   90.00
_cell.angle_beta   90.00
_cell.angle_gamma   90.00
#
_symmetry.space_group_name_H-M   'P 1'
#
loop_
_entity.id
_entity.type
_entity.pdbx_description
1 polymer ?
#
loop_
_entity_poly.entity_id
_entity_poly.type
_entity_poly.pdbx_seq_one_letter_code
_entity_poly.pdbx_strand_id
1 'polypeptide(L)'
;LSPNSSMTTKELQEYWRNEKRQCKQIKLLFEIPSTRIVEHRLAKYVMYKIIILQTGSFDSNKSVIERRYSDFEKLHRNLLEEFSEEMEDVTFPKKTLTGNFTEEIINERKLAFKDYLRLLYSMKYIRRSKKFIDFLTRPELQEAYGCLRGGQYTKALEILLEVIGLQERLTRGNPVSVVPTLCAIVVCHKDLENPASAFEYGEKALSRLCVHTSHRYYIPLLETMITLAYELGKDFLSLQEKLEEWKTKKDPKRVFTLKELAVREYV
;
A
#
# COMPACT_ATOMS: atom_id res chain seq x y z
N LEU A 1 42.46 2.66 13.08
CA LEU A 1 43.01 2.20 11.78
C LEU A 1 41.88 1.44 11.07
N SER A 2 41.45 1.90 9.90
CA SER A 2 40.37 1.20 9.18
C SER A 2 40.86 -0.19 8.79
N PRO A 3 40.10 -1.27 9.04
CA PRO A 3 40.54 -2.65 8.78
C PRO A 3 40.85 -2.95 7.30
N ASN A 4 40.52 -2.01 6.40
CA ASN A 4 40.70 -2.15 4.96
C ASN A 4 42.01 -1.53 4.43
N SER A 5 42.86 -0.95 5.29
CA SER A 5 44.07 -0.25 4.82
C SER A 5 45.20 -1.18 4.35
N SER A 6 45.08 -2.48 4.58
CA SER A 6 46.06 -3.51 4.18
C SER A 6 45.60 -4.34 2.98
N MET A 7 44.42 -4.09 2.43
CA MET A 7 43.88 -4.86 1.33
C MET A 7 44.41 -4.36 -0.01
N THR A 8 44.76 -5.28 -0.90
CA THR A 8 45.10 -4.95 -2.28
C THR A 8 43.87 -4.43 -3.03
N THR A 9 44.10 -3.68 -4.11
CA THR A 9 43.01 -3.18 -4.98
C THR A 9 42.10 -4.30 -5.49
N LYS A 10 42.64 -5.50 -5.72
CA LYS A 10 41.87 -6.67 -6.16
C LYS A 10 40.99 -7.22 -5.03
N GLU A 11 41.52 -7.34 -3.82
CA GLU A 11 40.76 -7.77 -2.65
C GLU A 11 39.69 -6.74 -2.26
N LEU A 12 39.97 -5.44 -2.39
CA LEU A 12 38.95 -4.40 -2.25
C LEU A 12 37.87 -4.55 -3.32
N GLN A 13 38.22 -4.72 -4.59
CA GLN A 13 37.22 -4.94 -5.63
C GLN A 13 36.36 -6.19 -5.38
N GLU A 14 36.93 -7.25 -4.83
CA GLU A 14 36.27 -8.52 -4.53
C GLU A 14 35.42 -8.43 -3.26
N TYR A 15 35.90 -7.75 -2.22
CA TYR A 15 35.15 -7.37 -1.02
C TYR A 15 33.93 -6.53 -1.39
N TRP A 16 34.11 -5.47 -2.18
CA TRP A 16 33.01 -4.63 -2.64
C TRP A 16 32.07 -5.39 -3.60
N ARG A 17 32.56 -6.36 -4.37
CA ARG A 17 31.71 -7.27 -5.18
C ARG A 17 30.86 -8.17 -4.29
N ASN A 18 31.43 -8.65 -3.18
CA ASN A 18 30.76 -9.53 -2.22
C ASN A 18 29.80 -8.77 -1.29
N GLU A 19 30.14 -7.55 -0.85
CA GLU A 19 29.22 -6.64 -0.16
C GLU A 19 28.05 -6.22 -1.06
N LYS A 20 28.32 -5.88 -2.34
CA LYS A 20 27.25 -5.59 -3.31
C LYS A 20 26.36 -6.81 -3.58
N ARG A 21 26.88 -8.03 -3.46
CA ARG A 21 26.08 -9.28 -3.49
C ARG A 21 25.26 -9.48 -2.20
N GLN A 22 25.71 -8.98 -1.05
CA GLN A 22 24.95 -9.02 0.21
C GLN A 22 23.89 -7.92 0.31
N CYS A 23 23.97 -6.86 -0.49
CA CYS A 23 22.89 -5.90 -0.68
C CYS A 23 21.81 -6.51 -1.62
N LYS A 24 21.22 -7.64 -1.21
CA LYS A 24 20.07 -8.23 -1.90
C LYS A 24 18.98 -7.16 -1.99
N GLN A 25 18.64 -6.76 -3.20
CA GLN A 25 17.52 -5.86 -3.45
C GLN A 25 16.29 -6.42 -2.75
N ILE A 26 15.76 -5.69 -1.75
CA ILE A 26 14.55 -6.06 -1.03
C ILE A 26 13.42 -6.21 -2.07
N LYS A 27 12.90 -7.43 -2.24
CA LYS A 27 11.81 -7.77 -3.16
C LYS A 27 10.60 -8.27 -2.38
N LEU A 28 9.43 -8.16 -2.99
CA LEU A 28 8.24 -8.84 -2.49
C LEU A 28 8.18 -10.26 -3.08
N LEU A 29 7.82 -11.22 -2.22
CA LEU A 29 7.53 -12.61 -2.56
C LEU A 29 6.03 -12.85 -2.40
N PHE A 30 5.45 -13.59 -3.34
CA PHE A 30 4.04 -13.96 -3.33
C PHE A 30 3.91 -15.46 -3.07
N GLU A 31 3.07 -15.83 -2.12
CA GLU A 31 2.72 -17.20 -1.81
C GLU A 31 1.20 -17.36 -1.80
N ILE A 32 0.70 -18.48 -2.29
CA ILE A 32 -0.73 -18.79 -2.25
C ILE A 32 -0.90 -20.13 -1.56
N PRO A 33 -0.85 -20.17 -0.21
CA PRO A 33 -0.80 -21.43 0.53
C PRO A 33 -2.12 -22.19 0.51
N SER A 34 -3.25 -21.47 0.45
CA SER A 34 -4.57 -22.05 0.64
C SER A 34 -5.62 -21.37 -0.22
N THR A 35 -6.72 -22.08 -0.44
CA THR A 35 -7.92 -21.58 -1.11
C THR A 35 -9.14 -21.93 -0.28
N ARG A 36 -10.25 -21.22 -0.49
CA ARG A 36 -11.55 -21.55 0.10
C ARG A 36 -12.65 -21.38 -0.94
N ILE A 37 -13.62 -22.27 -0.94
CA ILE A 37 -14.83 -22.13 -1.77
C ILE A 37 -15.80 -21.25 -0.99
N VAL A 38 -16.26 -20.18 -1.61
CA VAL A 38 -17.29 -19.30 -1.10
C VAL A 38 -18.58 -19.60 -1.84
N GLU A 39 -19.63 -19.87 -1.09
CA GLU A 39 -20.94 -20.20 -1.61
C GLU A 39 -22.00 -19.34 -0.91
N HIS A 40 -22.69 -18.53 -1.70
CA HIS A 40 -23.85 -17.75 -1.31
C HIS A 40 -25.01 -18.12 -2.23
N ARG A 41 -26.24 -17.71 -1.88
CA ARG A 41 -27.47 -18.13 -2.59
C ARG A 41 -27.43 -17.95 -4.11
N LEU A 42 -26.65 -17.00 -4.63
CA LEU A 42 -26.59 -16.65 -6.06
C LEU A 42 -25.19 -16.84 -6.69
N ALA A 43 -24.18 -17.25 -5.92
CA ALA A 43 -22.81 -17.30 -6.42
C ALA A 43 -21.96 -18.33 -5.68
N LYS A 44 -21.18 -19.08 -6.46
CA LYS A 44 -20.15 -19.99 -5.97
C LYS A 44 -18.82 -19.67 -6.65
N TYR A 45 -17.76 -19.45 -5.88
CA TYR A 45 -16.44 -19.12 -6.42
C TYR A 45 -15.32 -19.54 -5.48
N VAL A 46 -14.11 -19.65 -6.02
CA VAL A 46 -12.89 -19.97 -5.26
C VAL A 46 -12.16 -18.67 -4.92
N MET A 47 -11.84 -18.51 -3.63
CA MET A 47 -10.98 -17.45 -3.11
C MET A 47 -9.58 -17.98 -2.87
N TYR A 48 -8.59 -17.26 -3.39
CA TYR A 48 -7.17 -17.56 -3.23
C TYR A 48 -6.59 -16.63 -2.18
N LYS A 49 -6.04 -17.20 -1.11
CA LYS A 49 -5.36 -16.44 -0.05
C LYS A 49 -3.92 -16.17 -0.50
N ILE A 50 -3.60 -14.91 -0.73
CA ILE A 50 -2.27 -14.46 -1.19
C ILE A 50 -1.53 -13.88 0.01
N ILE A 51 -0.38 -14.45 0.32
CA ILE A 51 0.57 -13.95 1.30
C ILE A 51 1.68 -13.20 0.58
N ILE A 52 1.92 -11.96 0.99
CA ILE A 52 2.94 -11.07 0.43
C ILE A 52 4.01 -10.85 1.50
N LEU A 53 5.22 -11.32 1.23
CA LEU A 53 6.36 -11.26 2.13
C LEU A 53 7.43 -10.31 1.60
N GLN A 54 8.17 -9.66 2.49
CA GLN A 54 9.33 -8.87 2.11
C GLN A 54 10.63 -9.62 2.42
N THR A 55 11.48 -9.79 1.41
CA THR A 55 12.77 -10.46 1.58
C THR A 55 13.75 -9.58 2.36
N GLY A 56 14.51 -10.16 3.30
CA GLY A 56 15.58 -9.44 4.00
C GLY A 56 15.13 -8.55 5.16
N SER A 57 13.88 -8.67 5.60
CA SER A 57 13.42 -8.13 6.88
C SER A 57 13.10 -9.27 7.85
N PHE A 58 13.51 -9.14 9.11
CA PHE A 58 13.15 -10.10 10.15
C PHE A 58 11.68 -9.91 10.59
N ASP A 59 10.93 -11.02 10.49
CA ASP A 59 9.71 -11.44 11.23
C ASP A 59 8.39 -10.65 11.34
N SER A 60 8.16 -9.54 10.64
CA SER A 60 6.80 -8.92 10.71
C SER A 60 6.24 -8.29 9.43
N ASN A 61 6.93 -8.38 8.30
CA ASN A 61 6.47 -7.76 7.04
C ASN A 61 5.67 -8.70 6.14
N LYS A 62 4.59 -9.26 6.70
CA LYS A 62 3.62 -10.06 5.98
C LYS A 62 2.34 -9.25 5.74
N SER A 63 1.78 -9.32 4.55
CA SER A 63 0.39 -8.92 4.31
C SER A 63 -0.37 -10.07 3.68
N VAL A 64 -1.66 -10.13 3.97
CA VAL A 64 -2.54 -11.18 3.46
C VAL A 64 -3.71 -10.51 2.75
N ILE A 65 -3.96 -10.92 1.52
CA ILE A 65 -5.13 -10.49 0.75
C ILE A 65 -5.83 -11.73 0.18
N GLU A 66 -7.09 -11.59 -0.20
CA GLU A 66 -7.81 -12.66 -0.89
C GLU A 66 -8.34 -12.17 -2.23
N ARG A 67 -8.12 -12.94 -3.30
CA ARG A 67 -8.63 -12.62 -4.64
C ARG A 67 -9.25 -13.85 -5.28
N ARG A 68 -10.31 -13.66 -6.07
CA ARG A 68 -10.90 -14.72 -6.92
C ARG A 68 -10.32 -14.67 -8.32
N TYR A 69 -10.55 -15.74 -9.09
CA TYR A 69 -10.12 -15.84 -10.49
C TYR A 69 -10.47 -14.58 -11.32
N SER A 70 -11.70 -14.07 -11.20
CA SER A 70 -12.14 -12.91 -11.99
C SER A 70 -11.41 -11.61 -11.62
N ASP A 71 -10.85 -11.50 -10.41
CA ASP A 71 -10.07 -10.33 -10.03
C ASP A 71 -8.70 -10.35 -10.72
N PHE A 72 -8.08 -11.53 -10.80
CA PHE A 72 -6.87 -11.77 -11.58
C PHE A 72 -7.12 -11.56 -13.08
N GLU A 73 -8.24 -12.03 -13.61
CA GLU A 73 -8.61 -11.83 -15.02
C GLU A 73 -8.81 -10.34 -15.33
N LYS A 74 -9.49 -9.60 -14.43
CA LYS A 74 -9.65 -8.15 -14.56
C LYS A 74 -8.30 -7.44 -14.52
N LEU A 75 -7.38 -7.83 -13.64
CA LEU A 75 -6.02 -7.30 -13.62
C LEU A 75 -5.32 -7.56 -14.96
N HIS A 76 -5.33 -8.80 -15.44
CA HIS A 76 -4.67 -9.19 -16.69
C HIS A 76 -5.17 -8.38 -17.88
N ARG A 77 -6.50 -8.31 -18.06
CA ARG A 77 -7.12 -7.49 -19.11
C ARG A 77 -6.72 -6.02 -19.00
N ASN A 78 -6.80 -5.45 -17.81
CA ASN A 78 -6.44 -4.06 -17.61
C ASN A 78 -4.96 -3.82 -17.93
N LEU A 79 -4.06 -4.76 -17.61
CA LEU A 79 -2.64 -4.62 -17.95
C LEU A 79 -2.40 -4.68 -19.46
N LEU A 80 -3.10 -5.56 -20.19
CA LEU A 80 -3.00 -5.63 -21.65
C LEU A 80 -3.42 -4.33 -22.36
N GLU A 81 -4.32 -3.54 -21.77
CA GLU A 81 -4.72 -2.24 -22.34
C GLU A 81 -3.57 -1.20 -22.35
N GLU A 82 -2.60 -1.32 -21.43
CA GLU A 82 -1.55 -0.30 -21.22
C GLU A 82 -0.13 -0.84 -21.47
N PHE A 83 0.07 -2.15 -21.32
CA PHE A 83 1.37 -2.83 -21.36
C PHE A 83 1.33 -4.06 -22.27
N SER A 84 0.66 -3.97 -23.43
CA SER A 84 0.46 -5.11 -24.32
C SER A 84 1.77 -5.74 -24.78
N GLU A 85 2.79 -4.94 -25.07
CA GLU A 85 4.12 -5.39 -25.50
C GLU A 85 4.84 -6.13 -24.37
N GLU A 86 4.85 -5.57 -23.17
CA GLU A 86 5.52 -6.21 -22.01
C GLU A 86 4.79 -7.47 -21.53
N MET A 87 3.52 -7.63 -21.89
CA MET A 87 2.68 -8.76 -21.51
C MET A 87 2.66 -9.88 -22.55
N GLU A 88 3.37 -9.77 -23.67
CA GLU A 88 3.37 -10.75 -24.78
C GLU A 88 3.72 -12.16 -24.31
N ASP A 89 4.77 -12.30 -23.48
CA ASP A 89 5.23 -13.58 -22.94
C ASP A 89 4.52 -14.00 -21.63
N VAL A 90 3.56 -13.20 -21.16
CA VAL A 90 2.91 -13.43 -19.86
C VAL A 90 1.70 -14.34 -20.03
N THR A 91 1.87 -15.60 -19.65
CA THR A 91 0.77 -16.57 -19.65
C THR A 91 -0.23 -16.32 -18.53
N PHE A 92 -1.52 -16.53 -18.82
CA PHE A 92 -2.62 -16.43 -17.86
C PHE A 92 -3.48 -17.70 -17.89
N PRO A 93 -3.86 -18.28 -16.73
CA PRO A 93 -4.65 -19.50 -16.69
C PRO A 93 -6.03 -19.28 -17.31
N LYS A 94 -6.41 -20.12 -18.27
CA LYS A 94 -7.67 -20.00 -19.01
C LYS A 94 -8.90 -20.33 -18.14
N LYS A 95 -10.05 -19.76 -18.50
CA LYS A 95 -11.34 -20.17 -17.95
C LYS A 95 -11.63 -21.62 -18.34
N THR A 96 -12.14 -22.41 -17.41
CA THR A 96 -12.61 -23.77 -17.67
C THR A 96 -14.14 -23.78 -17.70
N LEU A 97 -14.72 -24.57 -18.61
CA LEU A 97 -16.18 -24.67 -18.78
C LEU A 97 -16.81 -25.56 -17.71
N THR A 98 -16.10 -26.61 -17.30
CA THR A 98 -16.49 -27.56 -16.24
C THR A 98 -15.32 -27.78 -15.27
N GLY A 99 -15.60 -28.35 -14.10
CA GLY A 99 -14.55 -28.72 -13.14
C GLY A 99 -13.86 -27.56 -12.40
N ASN A 100 -14.43 -26.35 -12.42
CA ASN A 100 -13.83 -25.16 -11.76
C ASN A 100 -13.57 -25.32 -10.25
N PHE A 101 -14.22 -26.30 -9.61
CA PHE A 101 -14.11 -26.59 -8.18
C PHE A 101 -13.38 -27.89 -7.86
N THR A 102 -12.82 -28.59 -8.86
CA THR A 102 -12.00 -29.77 -8.57
C THR A 102 -10.67 -29.34 -7.98
N GLU A 103 -10.11 -30.19 -7.14
CA GLU A 103 -8.87 -29.90 -6.44
C GLU A 103 -7.69 -29.70 -7.41
N GLU A 104 -7.69 -30.44 -8.51
CA GLU A 104 -6.67 -30.36 -9.57
C GLU A 104 -6.66 -28.96 -10.19
N ILE A 105 -7.81 -28.48 -10.68
CA ILE A 105 -7.93 -27.16 -11.31
C ILE A 105 -7.62 -26.04 -10.32
N ILE A 106 -8.06 -26.18 -9.06
CA ILE A 106 -7.78 -25.20 -8.02
C ILE A 106 -6.27 -25.13 -7.76
N ASN A 107 -5.58 -26.26 -7.64
CA ASN A 107 -4.14 -26.32 -7.40
C ASN A 107 -3.31 -25.83 -8.59
N GLU A 108 -3.69 -26.17 -9.82
CA GLU A 108 -3.05 -25.64 -11.03
C GLU A 108 -3.15 -24.10 -11.08
N ARG A 109 -4.36 -23.55 -10.86
CA ARG A 109 -4.57 -22.10 -10.80
C ARG A 109 -3.78 -21.45 -9.67
N LYS A 110 -3.67 -22.11 -8.52
CA LYS A 110 -2.89 -21.63 -7.37
C LYS A 110 -1.42 -21.40 -7.74
N LEU A 111 -0.81 -22.37 -8.43
CA LEU A 111 0.57 -22.27 -8.91
C LEU A 111 0.71 -21.21 -10.01
N ALA A 112 -0.19 -21.24 -11.00
CA ALA A 112 -0.19 -20.26 -12.09
C ALA A 112 -0.32 -18.81 -11.59
N PHE A 113 -1.20 -18.54 -10.62
CA PHE A 113 -1.35 -17.21 -10.04
C PHE A 113 -0.14 -16.77 -9.23
N LYS A 114 0.51 -17.69 -8.51
CA LYS A 114 1.77 -17.39 -7.82
C LYS A 114 2.85 -16.96 -8.82
N ASP A 115 3.05 -17.73 -9.88
CA ASP A 115 4.04 -17.44 -10.92
C ASP A 115 3.70 -16.15 -11.69
N TYR A 116 2.41 -15.94 -11.99
CA TYR A 116 1.90 -14.73 -12.62
C TYR A 116 2.26 -13.48 -11.79
N LEU A 117 1.95 -13.45 -10.48
CA LEU A 117 2.28 -12.31 -9.63
C LEU A 117 3.79 -12.07 -9.52
N ARG A 118 4.58 -13.14 -9.46
CA ARG A 118 6.05 -13.06 -9.47
C ARG A 118 6.56 -12.41 -10.75
N LEU A 119 6.02 -12.80 -11.90
CA LEU A 119 6.39 -12.25 -13.20
C LEU A 119 5.96 -10.78 -13.33
N LEU A 120 4.72 -10.45 -12.96
CA LEU A 120 4.25 -9.05 -12.95
C LEU A 120 5.13 -8.14 -12.08
N TYR A 121 5.54 -8.62 -10.89
CA TYR A 121 6.36 -7.84 -9.97
C TYR A 121 7.81 -7.67 -10.45
N SER A 122 8.33 -8.57 -11.29
CA SER A 122 9.68 -8.45 -11.85
C SER A 122 9.77 -7.29 -12.86
N MET A 123 8.67 -6.97 -13.54
CA MET A 123 8.56 -5.89 -14.50
C MET A 123 8.38 -4.53 -13.81
N LYS A 124 9.35 -3.62 -13.96
CA LYS A 124 9.40 -2.35 -13.22
C LYS A 124 8.18 -1.45 -13.49
N TYR A 125 7.72 -1.37 -14.74
CA TYR A 125 6.59 -0.51 -15.14
C TYR A 125 5.27 -1.06 -14.59
N ILE A 126 5.02 -2.37 -14.75
CA ILE A 126 3.84 -3.03 -14.19
C ILE A 126 3.82 -2.96 -12.66
N ARG A 127 4.93 -3.28 -11.99
CA ARG A 127 5.03 -3.23 -10.52
C ARG A 127 4.67 -1.86 -9.94
N ARG A 128 5.01 -0.78 -10.65
CA ARG A 128 4.73 0.60 -10.23
C ARG A 128 3.41 1.13 -10.77
N SER A 129 2.75 0.39 -11.67
CA SER A 129 1.49 0.79 -12.25
C SER A 129 0.40 0.85 -11.20
N LYS A 130 -0.53 1.79 -11.38
CA LYS A 130 -1.72 1.87 -10.54
C LYS A 130 -2.55 0.58 -10.63
N LYS A 131 -2.65 -0.02 -11.82
CA LYS A 131 -3.44 -1.25 -12.07
C LYS A 131 -2.97 -2.41 -11.17
N PHE A 132 -1.65 -2.62 -11.05
CA PHE A 132 -1.10 -3.67 -10.19
C PHE A 132 -1.23 -3.35 -8.69
N ILE A 133 -0.95 -2.11 -8.28
CA ILE A 133 -1.08 -1.70 -6.87
C ILE A 133 -2.54 -1.78 -6.41
N ASP A 134 -3.49 -1.35 -7.26
CA ASP A 134 -4.92 -1.42 -6.98
C ASP A 134 -5.40 -2.87 -6.84
N PHE A 135 -4.89 -3.80 -7.65
CA PHE A 135 -5.19 -5.23 -7.45
C PHE A 135 -4.81 -5.70 -6.04
N LEU A 136 -3.69 -5.21 -5.48
CA LEU A 136 -3.21 -5.64 -4.17
C LEU A 136 -3.86 -4.90 -2.99
N THR A 137 -4.52 -3.77 -3.19
CA THR A 137 -4.93 -2.89 -2.07
C THR A 137 -6.34 -2.30 -2.19
N ARG A 138 -6.87 -2.15 -3.41
CA ARG A 138 -8.10 -1.39 -3.65
C ARG A 138 -9.34 -1.99 -2.98
N PRO A 139 -9.60 -3.32 -3.02
CA PRO A 139 -10.76 -3.90 -2.33
C PRO A 139 -10.76 -3.60 -0.83
N GLU A 140 -9.63 -3.77 -0.17
CA GLU A 140 -9.48 -3.51 1.27
C GLU A 140 -9.65 -2.01 1.58
N LEU A 141 -9.08 -1.13 0.76
CA LEU A 141 -9.28 0.31 0.91
C LEU A 141 -10.75 0.71 0.70
N GLN A 142 -11.41 0.15 -0.31
CA GLN A 142 -12.85 0.41 -0.54
C GLN A 142 -13.70 0.00 0.67
N GLU A 143 -13.40 -1.14 1.29
CA GLU A 143 -14.07 -1.57 2.52
C GLU A 143 -13.76 -0.63 3.69
N ALA A 144 -12.49 -0.30 3.92
CA ALA A 144 -12.07 0.61 4.98
C ALA A 144 -12.73 1.98 4.89
N TYR A 145 -12.69 2.63 3.72
CA TYR A 145 -13.32 3.92 3.49
C TYR A 145 -14.84 3.84 3.52
N GLY A 146 -15.43 2.70 3.13
CA GLY A 146 -16.84 2.41 3.35
C GLY A 146 -17.22 2.38 4.83
N CYS A 147 -16.42 1.69 5.65
CA CYS A 147 -16.59 1.65 7.10
C CYS A 147 -16.42 3.04 7.75
N LEU A 148 -15.41 3.80 7.34
CA LEU A 148 -15.16 5.17 7.79
C LEU A 148 -16.38 6.07 7.51
N ARG A 149 -16.92 6.02 6.28
CA ARG A 149 -18.15 6.74 5.91
C ARG A 149 -19.36 6.31 6.74
N GLY A 150 -19.47 5.03 7.06
CA GLY A 150 -20.53 4.47 7.90
C GLY A 150 -20.34 4.69 9.40
N GLY A 151 -19.32 5.44 9.84
CA GLY A 151 -19.02 5.67 11.26
C GLY A 151 -18.43 4.46 12.00
N GLN A 152 -18.09 3.38 11.28
CA GLN A 152 -17.48 2.17 11.85
C GLN A 152 -15.96 2.35 11.98
N TYR A 153 -15.54 3.32 12.79
CA TYR A 153 -14.14 3.75 12.88
C TYR A 153 -13.17 2.65 13.37
N THR A 154 -13.59 1.79 14.31
CA THR A 154 -12.75 0.66 14.78
C THR A 154 -12.45 -0.30 13.62
N LYS A 155 -13.49 -0.72 12.89
CA LYS A 155 -13.33 -1.63 11.75
C LYS A 155 -12.55 -0.98 10.60
N ALA A 156 -12.80 0.29 10.32
CA ALA A 156 -12.04 1.03 9.32
C ALA A 156 -10.55 1.07 9.68
N LEU A 157 -10.24 1.37 10.94
CA LEU A 157 -8.88 1.45 11.45
C LEU A 157 -8.14 0.11 11.33
N GLU A 158 -8.76 -1.00 11.74
CA GLU A 158 -8.18 -2.36 11.60
C GLU A 158 -7.74 -2.63 10.16
N ILE A 159 -8.60 -2.35 9.19
CA ILE A 159 -8.31 -2.60 7.78
C ILE A 159 -7.22 -1.63 7.27
N LEU A 160 -7.29 -0.34 7.62
CA LEU A 160 -6.32 0.66 7.18
C LEU A 160 -4.90 0.34 7.69
N LEU A 161 -4.78 -0.14 8.93
CA LEU A 161 -3.51 -0.53 9.55
C LEU A 161 -2.87 -1.76 8.87
N GLU A 162 -3.69 -2.70 8.42
CA GLU A 162 -3.19 -3.85 7.64
C GLU A 162 -2.72 -3.42 6.24
N VAL A 163 -3.48 -2.54 5.58
CA VAL A 163 -3.19 -2.12 4.21
C VAL A 163 -2.01 -1.15 4.11
N ILE A 164 -1.84 -0.24 5.08
CA ILE A 164 -0.77 0.76 5.05
C ILE A 164 0.61 0.09 4.98
N GLY A 165 0.82 -1.00 5.72
CA GLY A 165 2.07 -1.76 5.70
C GLY A 165 2.36 -2.37 4.32
N LEU A 166 1.32 -2.79 3.59
CA LEU A 166 1.49 -3.25 2.20
C LEU A 166 1.78 -2.08 1.25
N GLN A 167 1.05 -0.98 1.38
CA GLN A 167 1.23 0.21 0.53
C GLN A 167 2.66 0.75 0.64
N GLU A 168 3.19 0.93 1.85
CA GLU A 168 4.56 1.43 2.07
C GLU A 168 5.62 0.56 1.37
N ARG A 169 5.41 -0.75 1.29
CA ARG A 169 6.31 -1.67 0.57
C ARG A 169 6.15 -1.58 -0.94
N LEU A 170 4.93 -1.33 -1.44
CA LEU A 170 4.64 -1.19 -2.87
C LEU A 170 5.06 0.16 -3.44
N THR A 171 4.97 1.23 -2.64
CA THR A 171 5.09 2.62 -3.12
C THR A 171 6.35 3.33 -2.63
N ARG A 172 7.42 2.59 -2.33
CA ARG A 172 8.73 3.16 -1.93
C ARG A 172 9.27 4.25 -2.86
N GLY A 173 8.93 4.21 -4.15
CA GLY A 173 9.30 5.23 -5.15
C GLY A 173 8.37 6.45 -5.21
N ASN A 174 7.25 6.43 -4.48
CA ASN A 174 6.29 7.53 -4.37
C ASN A 174 5.63 7.52 -2.98
N PRO A 175 6.35 7.95 -1.92
CA PRO A 175 5.84 7.92 -0.54
C PRO A 175 4.59 8.78 -0.32
N VAL A 176 4.31 9.76 -1.18
CA VAL A 176 3.10 10.60 -1.09
C VAL A 176 1.83 9.79 -1.28
N SER A 177 1.89 8.69 -2.04
CA SER A 177 0.73 7.83 -2.32
C SER A 177 0.06 7.21 -1.09
N VAL A 178 0.78 7.11 0.04
CA VAL A 178 0.21 6.55 1.28
C VAL A 178 -0.48 7.59 2.16
N VAL A 179 -0.34 8.88 1.83
CA VAL A 179 -0.88 10.00 2.61
C VAL A 179 -2.39 9.91 2.81
N PRO A 180 -3.23 9.61 1.80
CA PRO A 180 -4.67 9.48 2.02
C PRO A 180 -5.02 8.43 3.08
N THR A 181 -4.36 7.28 3.05
CA THR A 181 -4.56 6.19 4.02
C THR A 181 -4.13 6.62 5.43
N LEU A 182 -2.95 7.26 5.57
CA LEU A 182 -2.50 7.79 6.86
C LEU A 182 -3.48 8.83 7.41
N CYS A 183 -3.96 9.75 6.58
CA CYS A 183 -4.96 10.74 6.97
C CYS A 183 -6.29 10.10 7.39
N ALA A 184 -6.72 9.02 6.74
CA ALA A 184 -7.89 8.26 7.16
C ALA A 184 -7.70 7.58 8.53
N ILE A 185 -6.49 7.08 8.82
CA ILE A 185 -6.12 6.55 10.15
C ILE A 185 -6.20 7.65 11.21
N VAL A 186 -5.67 8.85 10.92
CA VAL A 186 -5.77 10.02 11.82
C VAL A 186 -7.23 10.34 12.13
N VAL A 187 -8.10 10.38 11.11
CA VAL A 187 -9.54 10.61 11.29
C VAL A 187 -10.17 9.54 12.18
N CYS A 188 -9.88 8.26 11.93
CA CYS A 188 -10.43 7.16 12.74
C CYS A 188 -9.99 7.27 14.20
N HIS A 189 -8.71 7.52 14.48
CA HIS A 189 -8.23 7.68 15.86
C HIS A 189 -8.85 8.90 16.56
N LYS A 190 -9.02 10.01 15.84
CA LYS A 190 -9.68 11.21 16.41
C LYS A 190 -11.14 10.93 16.78
N ASP A 191 -11.89 10.26 15.91
CA ASP A 191 -13.29 9.89 16.16
C ASP A 191 -13.43 8.79 17.23
N LEU A 192 -12.34 8.06 17.54
CA LEU A 192 -12.25 7.09 18.63
C LEU A 192 -11.64 7.70 19.91
N GLU A 193 -11.55 9.03 20.00
CA GLU A 193 -11.02 9.76 21.17
C GLU A 193 -9.59 9.33 21.58
N ASN A 194 -8.77 8.96 20.59
CA ASN A 194 -7.36 8.63 20.80
C ASN A 194 -6.44 9.68 20.11
N PRO A 195 -6.29 10.87 20.71
CA PRO A 195 -5.50 11.96 20.13
C PRO A 195 -4.01 11.62 20.03
N ALA A 196 -3.48 10.80 20.94
CA ALA A 196 -2.08 10.40 20.94
C ALA A 196 -1.71 9.60 19.67
N SER A 197 -2.48 8.56 19.35
CA SER A 197 -2.27 7.80 18.11
C SER A 197 -2.61 8.62 16.87
N ALA A 198 -3.67 9.44 16.91
CA ALA A 198 -3.99 10.35 15.80
C ALA A 198 -2.80 11.27 15.46
N PHE A 199 -2.15 11.83 16.48
CA PHE A 199 -0.98 12.67 16.31
C PHE A 199 0.20 11.90 15.71
N GLU A 200 0.52 10.71 16.21
CA GLU A 200 1.63 9.89 15.69
C GLU A 200 1.46 9.57 14.20
N TYR A 201 0.27 9.16 13.77
CA TYR A 201 0.00 8.90 12.36
C TYR A 201 -0.03 10.18 11.52
N GLY A 202 -0.44 11.31 12.11
CA GLY A 202 -0.38 12.61 11.45
C GLY A 202 1.03 13.12 11.23
N GLU A 203 1.96 12.87 12.17
CA GLU A 203 3.40 13.12 11.98
C GLU A 203 3.96 12.26 10.84
N LYS A 204 3.59 10.96 10.81
CA LYS A 204 3.95 10.08 9.69
C LYS A 204 3.44 10.65 8.37
N ALA A 205 2.19 11.13 8.30
CA ALA A 205 1.63 11.71 7.09
C ALA A 205 2.34 13.03 6.67
N LEU A 206 2.58 13.95 7.61
CA LEU A 206 3.30 15.20 7.34
C LEU A 206 4.73 14.92 6.85
N SER A 207 5.40 13.90 7.39
CA SER A 207 6.74 13.50 6.96
C SER A 207 6.80 13.08 5.47
N ARG A 208 5.68 12.62 4.90
CA ARG A 208 5.57 12.28 3.46
C ARG A 208 5.25 13.51 2.60
N LEU A 209 4.80 14.60 3.21
CA LEU A 209 4.39 15.83 2.54
C LEU A 209 5.38 16.99 2.68
N CYS A 210 6.52 16.82 3.37
CA CYS A 210 7.47 17.89 3.66
C CYS A 210 7.83 18.76 2.45
N VAL A 211 7.99 18.13 1.27
CA VAL A 211 8.34 18.81 0.01
C VAL A 211 7.14 18.97 -0.94
N HIS A 212 5.95 18.53 -0.53
CA HIS A 212 4.72 18.49 -1.33
C HIS A 212 3.61 19.34 -0.70
N THR A 213 3.91 20.60 -0.38
CA THR A 213 2.98 21.54 0.26
C THR A 213 1.76 21.91 -0.61
N SER A 214 1.79 21.55 -1.90
CA SER A 214 0.66 21.68 -2.83
C SER A 214 -0.35 20.52 -2.74
N HIS A 215 -0.03 19.45 -2.03
CA HIS A 215 -0.89 18.27 -1.92
C HIS A 215 -2.22 18.61 -1.22
N ARG A 216 -3.33 18.04 -1.72
CA ARG A 216 -4.68 18.37 -1.22
C ARG A 216 -4.88 18.14 0.28
N TYR A 217 -4.15 17.18 0.86
CA TYR A 217 -4.21 16.85 2.29
C TYR A 217 -3.30 17.73 3.17
N TYR A 218 -2.37 18.52 2.61
CA TYR A 218 -1.35 19.21 3.39
C TYR A 218 -1.95 20.18 4.42
N ILE A 219 -2.82 21.08 3.96
CA ILE A 219 -3.44 22.10 4.84
C ILE A 219 -4.42 21.49 5.84
N PRO A 220 -5.37 20.63 5.44
CA PRO A 220 -6.31 20.05 6.41
C PRO A 220 -5.62 19.17 7.45
N LEU A 221 -4.50 18.54 7.08
CA LEU A 221 -3.67 17.79 8.01
C LEU A 221 -2.92 18.72 8.97
N LEU A 222 -2.33 19.81 8.50
CA LEU A 222 -1.67 20.80 9.38
C LEU A 222 -2.64 21.37 10.42
N GLU A 223 -3.84 21.78 10.01
CA GLU A 223 -4.88 22.30 10.91
C GLU A 223 -5.29 21.25 11.95
N THR A 224 -5.45 19.99 11.52
CA THR A 224 -5.75 18.87 12.43
C THR A 224 -4.60 18.64 13.41
N MET A 225 -3.36 18.71 12.95
CA MET A 225 -2.17 18.48 13.79
C MET A 225 -1.94 19.59 14.81
N ILE A 226 -2.24 20.85 14.48
CA ILE A 226 -2.21 21.98 15.44
C ILE A 226 -3.23 21.73 16.55
N THR A 227 -4.45 21.32 16.18
CA THR A 227 -5.51 21.01 17.14
C THR A 227 -5.10 19.87 18.09
N LEU A 228 -4.60 18.77 17.52
CA LEU A 228 -4.12 17.62 18.30
C LEU A 228 -2.91 17.96 19.18
N ALA A 229 -1.97 18.79 18.69
CA ALA A 229 -0.83 19.23 19.48
C ALA A 229 -1.28 20.03 20.70
N TYR A 230 -2.21 20.96 20.51
CA TYR A 230 -2.80 21.75 21.60
C TYR A 230 -3.47 20.85 22.64
N GLU A 231 -4.31 19.91 22.21
CA GLU A 231 -4.96 18.93 23.09
C GLU A 231 -3.96 18.09 23.90
N LEU A 232 -2.81 17.75 23.30
CA LEU A 232 -1.76 16.94 23.93
C LEU A 232 -0.70 17.77 24.69
N GLY A 233 -0.81 19.10 24.71
CA GLY A 233 0.21 19.98 25.29
C GLY A 233 1.58 19.92 24.60
N LYS A 234 1.61 19.59 23.31
CA LYS A 234 2.83 19.54 22.48
C LYS A 234 3.11 20.89 21.82
N ASP A 235 4.37 21.16 21.49
CA ASP A 235 4.73 22.34 20.70
C ASP A 235 4.14 22.26 19.28
N PHE A 236 3.52 23.35 18.84
CA PHE A 236 2.90 23.49 17.53
C PHE A 236 3.30 24.77 16.79
N LEU A 237 4.25 25.54 17.32
CA LEU A 237 4.68 26.82 16.72
C LEU A 237 5.14 26.61 15.27
N SER A 238 5.96 25.60 15.02
CA SER A 238 6.44 25.27 13.66
C SER A 238 5.33 24.83 12.70
N LEU A 239 4.23 24.26 13.19
CA LEU A 239 3.06 23.91 12.38
C LEU A 239 2.24 25.15 12.05
N GLN A 240 2.09 26.05 13.02
CA GLN A 240 1.38 27.31 12.86
C GLN A 240 2.09 28.24 11.87
N GLU A 241 3.42 28.37 11.96
CA GLU A 241 4.23 29.15 11.00
C GLU A 241 4.02 28.66 9.57
N LYS A 242 4.05 27.34 9.33
CA LYS A 242 3.81 26.75 8.01
C LYS A 242 2.40 27.04 7.49
N LEU A 243 1.40 27.07 8.37
CA LEU A 243 0.02 27.37 7.99
C LEU A 243 -0.14 28.84 7.59
N GLU A 244 0.45 29.77 8.34
CA GLU A 244 0.42 31.20 8.02
C GLU A 244 1.21 31.54 6.74
N GLU A 245 2.36 30.88 6.53
CA GLU A 245 3.11 31.01 5.26
C GLU A 245 2.27 30.56 4.05
N TRP A 246 1.41 29.56 4.21
CA TRP A 246 0.54 29.13 3.12
C TRP A 246 -0.61 30.11 2.88
N LYS A 247 -1.26 30.61 3.95
CA LYS A 247 -2.36 31.58 3.86
C LYS A 247 -1.94 32.87 3.17
N THR A 248 -0.71 33.31 3.39
CA THR A 248 -0.17 34.52 2.74
C THR A 248 0.11 34.34 1.24
N LYS A 249 0.38 33.10 0.78
CA LYS A 249 0.74 32.79 -0.61
C LYS A 249 -0.44 32.42 -1.51
N LYS A 250 -1.60 32.09 -0.96
CA LYS A 250 -2.74 31.58 -1.74
C LYS A 250 -4.07 32.16 -1.27
N ASP A 251 -4.89 32.56 -2.24
CA ASP A 251 -6.29 32.90 -2.01
C ASP A 251 -7.03 31.67 -1.43
N PRO A 252 -7.84 31.79 -0.36
CA PRO A 252 -8.48 30.66 0.28
C PRO A 252 -9.54 30.04 -0.64
N LYS A 253 -9.13 29.11 -1.51
CA LYS A 253 -10.07 28.17 -2.13
C LYS A 253 -10.74 27.38 -1.02
N ARG A 254 -12.00 26.96 -1.24
CA ARG A 254 -12.78 26.10 -0.32
C ARG A 254 -11.88 25.00 0.29
N VAL A 255 -11.55 25.17 1.56
CA VAL A 255 -10.71 24.23 2.31
C VAL A 255 -11.64 23.15 2.85
N PHE A 256 -11.41 21.91 2.45
CA PHE A 256 -12.10 20.76 3.03
C PHE A 256 -11.38 20.36 4.31
N THR A 257 -12.12 20.00 5.35
CA THR A 257 -11.55 19.38 6.54
C THR A 257 -10.89 18.04 6.20
N LEU A 258 -10.01 17.55 7.08
CA LEU A 258 -9.34 16.26 6.88
C LEU A 258 -10.36 15.11 6.73
N LYS A 259 -11.43 15.15 7.52
CA LYS A 259 -12.54 14.19 7.48
C LYS A 259 -13.33 14.28 6.17
N GLU A 260 -13.63 15.48 5.69
CA GLU A 260 -14.30 15.67 4.39
C GLU A 260 -13.47 15.13 3.20
N LEU A 261 -12.15 15.26 3.24
CA LEU A 261 -11.30 14.67 2.22
C LEU A 261 -11.30 13.13 2.30
N ALA A 262 -11.21 12.57 3.50
CA ALA A 262 -11.20 11.14 3.72
C ALA A 262 -12.50 10.47 3.24
N VAL A 263 -13.68 11.04 3.57
CA VAL A 263 -14.97 10.43 3.17
C VAL A 263 -15.19 10.42 1.65
N ARG A 264 -14.51 11.30 0.90
CA ARG A 264 -14.58 11.39 -0.56
C ARG A 264 -13.67 10.41 -1.31
N GLU A 265 -12.75 9.75 -0.62
CA GLU A 265 -11.91 8.73 -1.24
C GLU A 265 -12.72 7.47 -1.56
N TYR A 266 -12.46 6.82 -2.69
CA TYR A 266 -13.12 5.56 -3.06
C TYR A 266 -14.65 5.61 -3.08
N VAL A 267 -15.21 6.77 -3.47
CA VAL A 267 -16.64 6.95 -3.80
C VAL A 267 -16.86 6.65 -5.28
#